data_AF-A0AA47NM03-F1
#
_entry.id   AF-A0AA47NM03-F1
#
_cell.length_a   1.000
_cell.length_b   1.000
_cell.length_c   1.000
_cell.angle_alpha   90.00
_cell.angle_beta   90.00
_cell.angle_gamma   90.00
#
_symmetry.space_group_name_H-M   'P 1'
#
loop_
_entity.id
_entity.type
_entity.pdbx_description
1 polymer ?
#
loop_
_entity_poly.entity_id
_entity_poly.type
_entity_poly.pdbx_seq_one_letter_code
_entity_poly.pdbx_strand_id
1 'polypeptide(L)'
;MVGPKGIAAMAAKEGRQKRSAGSEWDTPDRDTWIDSIGVPRGVPNEFKLVDQIAAGFENLPLISALFPVTPNKNIDRINYIHYNVQKLSNRTRDAVTGLSEQLAATSLMAFQNRLALDMLLAEKGGVCAMFGNQCCTFILNNTAPDGSVTKALAGLRALSNLMAEDSGVESPFEDWFTGMFGKWKAFMMSLFMSIAVFSAILITCGCCGIPCMRALIVRLINRALSAESDQNLQMLLLSAEEQRLEDDVENVYEM
;
A
#
# COMPACT_ATOMS: atom_id res chain seq x y z
N MET A 1 -8.58 57.10 62.76
CA MET A 1 -9.40 56.53 61.68
C MET A 1 -8.63 55.36 61.09
N VAL A 2 -9.19 54.15 61.17
CA VAL A 2 -8.53 52.86 60.91
C VAL A 2 -9.30 52.13 59.80
N GLY A 3 -8.58 51.70 58.75
CA GLY A 3 -8.93 50.63 57.79
C GLY A 3 -9.79 50.98 56.55
N PRO A 4 -9.91 50.07 55.54
CA PRO A 4 -8.86 49.25 54.90
C PRO A 4 -9.02 48.99 53.36
N LYS A 5 -7.90 48.66 52.70
CA LYS A 5 -7.63 47.59 51.70
C LYS A 5 -8.70 47.19 50.65
N GLY A 6 -8.28 47.08 49.37
CA GLY A 6 -9.05 46.40 48.32
C GLY A 6 -8.35 46.19 46.97
N ILE A 7 -7.21 45.49 46.95
CA ILE A 7 -6.73 44.56 45.90
C ILE A 7 -6.81 45.05 44.42
N ALA A 8 -5.76 45.72 43.94
CA ALA A 8 -5.41 45.73 42.52
C ALA A 8 -4.46 44.55 42.25
N ALA A 9 -5.02 43.39 41.91
CA ALA A 9 -4.28 42.23 41.45
C ALA A 9 -4.72 41.88 40.03
N MET A 10 -3.72 41.47 39.22
CA MET A 10 -3.84 40.77 37.95
C MET A 10 -4.06 41.63 36.69
N ALA A 11 -3.05 42.43 36.35
CA ALA A 11 -2.70 42.67 34.95
C ALA A 11 -1.97 41.44 34.40
N ALA A 12 -2.70 40.38 34.06
CA ALA A 12 -2.20 39.30 33.23
C ALA A 12 -2.66 39.56 31.78
N LYS A 13 -1.72 39.98 30.94
CA LYS A 13 -1.89 40.01 29.48
C LYS A 13 -2.11 38.58 28.99
N GLU A 14 -3.36 38.18 28.86
CA GLU A 14 -3.70 36.97 28.13
C GLU A 14 -3.70 37.32 26.63
N GLY A 15 -2.52 37.16 26.02
CA GLY A 15 -2.39 37.14 24.57
C GLY A 15 -3.23 35.98 24.05
N ARG A 16 -4.43 36.28 23.57
CA ARG A 16 -5.30 35.35 22.87
C ARG A 16 -4.56 34.86 21.62
N GLN A 17 -3.81 33.77 21.75
CA GLN A 17 -3.36 33.01 20.59
C GLN A 17 -4.63 32.55 19.87
N LYS A 18 -4.89 33.13 18.70
CA LYS A 18 -5.75 32.50 17.70
C LYS A 18 -5.07 31.18 17.35
N ARG A 19 -5.46 30.09 18.02
CA ARG A 19 -5.35 28.77 17.43
C ARG A 19 -6.34 28.80 16.26
N SER A 20 -5.85 29.04 15.05
CA SER A 20 -6.58 28.51 13.90
C SER A 20 -6.59 27.02 14.13
N ALA A 21 -7.74 26.48 14.57
CA ALA A 21 -8.01 25.08 14.30
C ALA A 21 -7.89 24.98 12.78
N GLY A 22 -6.78 24.42 12.29
CA GLY A 22 -6.70 24.03 10.90
C GLY A 22 -7.92 23.17 10.68
N SER A 23 -8.80 23.63 9.79
CA SER A 23 -9.91 22.80 9.37
C SER A 23 -9.31 21.52 8.78
N GLU A 24 -9.98 20.39 8.88
CA GLU A 24 -9.55 19.12 8.28
C GLU A 24 -9.28 19.23 6.76
N TRP A 25 -9.69 20.36 6.16
CA TRP A 25 -9.45 20.79 4.78
C TRP A 25 -8.12 21.53 4.55
N ASP A 26 -7.44 22.02 5.60
CA ASP A 26 -6.23 22.86 5.50
C ASP A 26 -4.94 22.04 5.30
N THR A 27 -4.96 20.75 5.62
CA THR A 27 -3.84 19.84 5.34
C THR A 27 -4.32 18.70 4.45
N PRO A 28 -3.89 18.63 3.18
CA PRO A 28 -4.15 17.46 2.37
C PRO A 28 -3.34 16.31 2.98
N ASP A 29 -4.03 15.45 3.71
CA ASP A 29 -3.49 14.18 4.18
C ASP A 29 -3.05 13.36 2.95
N ARG A 30 -1.74 13.36 2.69
CA ARG A 30 -1.11 12.71 1.55
C ARG A 30 -0.66 11.31 1.96
N ASP A 31 -1.65 10.45 2.20
CA ASP A 31 -1.42 9.00 2.35
C ASP A 31 -0.78 8.41 1.08
N THR A 32 -1.03 9.05 -0.06
CA THR A 32 -0.57 8.62 -1.38
C THR A 32 0.44 9.59 -1.98
N TRP A 33 1.41 9.05 -2.70
CA TRP A 33 2.44 9.81 -3.42
C TRP A 33 2.68 9.22 -4.81
N ILE A 34 3.23 10.02 -5.71
CA ILE A 34 3.67 9.56 -7.03
C ILE A 34 5.16 9.30 -6.96
N ASP A 35 5.57 8.10 -7.37
CA ASP A 35 6.98 7.73 -7.40
C ASP A 35 7.75 8.40 -8.55
N SER A 36 9.07 8.21 -8.61
CA SER A 36 9.93 8.75 -9.67
C SER A 36 9.63 8.18 -11.07
N ILE A 37 8.81 7.14 -11.17
CA ILE A 37 8.41 6.45 -12.41
C ILE A 37 7.01 6.93 -12.86
N GLY A 38 6.35 7.81 -12.09
CA GLY A 38 5.01 8.32 -12.40
C GLY A 38 3.89 7.32 -12.05
N VAL A 39 4.14 6.43 -11.07
CA VAL A 39 3.18 5.46 -10.56
C VAL A 39 2.73 5.89 -9.16
N PRO A 40 1.41 5.94 -8.89
CA PRO A 40 0.92 6.26 -7.55
C PRO A 40 1.15 5.08 -6.59
N ARG A 41 1.61 5.39 -5.37
CA ARG A 41 1.85 4.45 -4.27
C ARG A 41 1.24 5.00 -2.97
N GLY A 42 1.14 4.15 -1.95
CA GLY A 42 0.61 4.52 -0.62
C GLY A 42 -0.87 4.26 -0.39
N VAL A 43 -1.57 3.62 -1.34
CA VAL A 43 -2.96 3.20 -1.11
C VAL A 43 -2.98 2.03 -0.11
N PRO A 44 -3.69 2.13 1.03
CA PRO A 44 -3.85 1.04 1.98
C PRO A 44 -4.58 -0.16 1.37
N ASN A 45 -4.30 -1.38 1.83
CA ASN A 45 -4.83 -2.60 1.21
C ASN A 45 -6.35 -2.75 1.36
N GLU A 46 -6.92 -2.20 2.44
CA GLU A 46 -8.36 -2.18 2.69
C GLU A 46 -9.15 -1.34 1.66
N PHE A 47 -8.49 -0.40 0.98
CA PHE A 47 -9.11 0.44 -0.05
C PHE A 47 -8.70 0.07 -1.48
N LYS A 48 -7.96 -1.02 -1.66
CA LYS A 48 -7.59 -1.53 -3.00
C LYS A 48 -8.74 -2.38 -3.55
N LEU A 49 -8.96 -2.27 -4.87
CA LEU A 49 -9.91 -3.11 -5.62
C LEU A 49 -9.28 -4.44 -6.04
N VAL A 50 -8.02 -4.38 -6.47
CA VAL A 50 -7.34 -5.53 -7.09
C VAL A 50 -5.96 -5.69 -6.48
N ASP A 51 -5.59 -6.94 -6.18
CA ASP A 51 -4.24 -7.28 -5.77
C ASP A 51 -3.28 -7.13 -6.96
N GLN A 52 -2.22 -6.35 -6.76
CA GLN A 52 -1.13 -6.21 -7.73
C GLN A 52 -0.46 -7.56 -8.01
N ILE A 53 -0.39 -8.42 -6.98
CA ILE A 53 0.31 -9.71 -7.08
C ILE A 53 -0.58 -10.70 -7.83
N ALA A 54 -1.83 -10.92 -7.38
CA ALA A 54 -2.74 -11.87 -8.02
C ALA A 54 -2.97 -11.56 -9.52
N ALA A 55 -3.21 -10.31 -9.89
CA ALA A 55 -3.43 -9.93 -11.28
C ALA A 55 -2.14 -9.99 -12.14
N GLY A 56 -0.96 -9.98 -11.52
CA GLY A 56 0.30 -10.31 -12.19
C GLY A 56 0.39 -11.79 -12.59
N PHE A 57 -0.24 -12.68 -11.83
CA PHE A 57 -0.27 -14.13 -12.07
C PHE A 57 -1.44 -14.61 -12.95
N GLU A 58 -2.49 -13.80 -13.13
CA GLU A 58 -3.65 -14.16 -13.99
C GLU A 58 -3.34 -14.18 -15.49
N ASN A 59 -2.30 -13.48 -15.96
CA ASN A 59 -1.87 -13.53 -17.35
C ASN A 59 -1.03 -14.80 -17.59
N LEU A 60 -1.30 -15.54 -18.70
CA LEU A 60 -0.66 -16.81 -19.07
C LEU A 60 0.80 -16.89 -18.56
N PRO A 61 1.20 -17.99 -17.89
CA PRO A 61 2.47 -18.09 -17.17
C PRO A 61 3.71 -17.78 -18.02
N LEU A 62 3.62 -17.87 -19.36
CA LEU A 62 4.68 -17.50 -20.29
C LEU A 62 4.78 -15.99 -20.58
N ILE A 63 3.67 -15.25 -20.57
CA ILE A 63 3.64 -13.81 -20.91
C ILE A 63 3.88 -12.95 -19.65
N SER A 64 3.35 -13.37 -18.49
CA SER A 64 3.62 -12.73 -17.19
C SER A 64 5.07 -12.89 -16.74
N ALA A 65 5.71 -14.01 -17.09
CA ALA A 65 7.14 -14.24 -16.81
C ALA A 65 8.08 -13.32 -17.59
N LEU A 66 7.67 -12.86 -18.78
CA LEU A 66 8.54 -12.08 -19.65
C LEU A 66 8.43 -10.56 -19.41
N PHE A 67 7.25 -10.05 -19.04
CA PHE A 67 7.02 -8.60 -18.81
C PHE A 67 6.00 -8.28 -17.70
N PRO A 68 6.34 -8.49 -16.41
CA PRO A 68 5.42 -8.24 -15.29
C PRO A 68 5.13 -6.75 -15.03
N VAL A 69 5.90 -5.85 -15.62
CA VAL A 69 5.92 -4.42 -15.23
C VAL A 69 4.68 -3.65 -15.73
N THR A 70 4.10 -4.02 -16.87
CA THR A 70 2.99 -3.29 -17.50
C THR A 70 1.63 -3.50 -16.81
N PRO A 71 1.18 -4.75 -16.53
CA PRO A 71 -0.11 -4.96 -15.87
C PRO A 71 -0.15 -4.35 -14.47
N ASN A 72 0.94 -4.51 -13.70
CA ASN A 72 1.02 -4.03 -12.32
C ASN A 72 0.88 -2.50 -12.22
N LYS A 73 1.42 -1.75 -13.20
CA LYS A 73 1.29 -0.28 -13.25
C LYS A 73 -0.14 0.19 -13.49
N ASN A 74 -0.91 -0.54 -14.29
CA ASN A 74 -2.29 -0.18 -14.58
C ASN A 74 -3.18 -0.42 -13.36
N ILE A 75 -2.95 -1.52 -12.63
CA ILE A 75 -3.65 -1.83 -11.38
C ILE A 75 -3.39 -0.77 -10.31
N ASP A 76 -2.14 -0.32 -10.16
CA ASP A 76 -1.80 0.75 -9.22
C ASP A 76 -2.53 2.05 -9.51
N ARG A 77 -2.67 2.40 -10.79
CA ARG A 77 -3.42 3.58 -11.22
C ARG A 77 -4.92 3.43 -10.94
N ILE A 78 -5.50 2.25 -11.16
CA ILE A 78 -6.91 1.97 -10.86
C ILE A 78 -7.17 2.07 -9.35
N ASN A 79 -6.35 1.40 -8.54
CA ASN A 79 -6.46 1.46 -7.08
C ASN A 79 -6.32 2.90 -6.55
N TYR A 80 -5.41 3.68 -7.12
CA TYR A 80 -5.24 5.09 -6.77
C TYR A 80 -6.47 5.94 -7.11
N ILE A 81 -7.05 5.78 -8.31
CA ILE A 81 -8.25 6.53 -8.70
C ILE A 81 -9.41 6.14 -7.78
N HIS A 82 -9.62 4.85 -7.55
CA HIS A 82 -10.69 4.35 -6.68
C HIS A 82 -10.62 4.93 -5.26
N TYR A 83 -9.44 4.90 -4.65
CA TYR A 83 -9.19 5.48 -3.33
C TYR A 83 -9.51 6.99 -3.30
N ASN A 84 -9.10 7.75 -4.32
CA ASN A 84 -9.41 9.18 -4.40
C ASN A 84 -10.90 9.45 -4.62
N VAL A 85 -11.60 8.62 -5.40
CA VAL A 85 -13.05 8.74 -5.60
C VAL A 85 -13.79 8.44 -4.30
N GLN A 86 -13.35 7.47 -3.49
CA GLN A 86 -13.91 7.26 -2.16
C GLN A 86 -13.71 8.46 -1.24
N LYS A 87 -12.48 9.00 -1.19
CA LYS A 87 -12.16 10.19 -0.37
C LYS A 87 -12.99 11.40 -0.82
N LEU A 88 -13.20 11.56 -2.12
CA LEU A 88 -14.06 12.59 -2.70
C LEU A 88 -15.53 12.36 -2.32
N SER A 89 -16.03 11.14 -2.41
CA SER A 89 -17.41 10.78 -2.05
C SER A 89 -17.71 11.10 -0.59
N ASN A 90 -16.81 10.71 0.32
CA ASN A 90 -16.96 10.98 1.76
C ASN A 90 -16.97 12.49 2.06
N ARG A 91 -16.01 13.24 1.49
CA ARG A 91 -15.97 14.71 1.60
C ARG A 91 -17.19 15.40 0.99
N THR A 92 -17.67 14.92 -0.14
CA THR A 92 -18.85 15.46 -0.81
C THR A 92 -20.10 15.20 0.01
N ARG A 93 -20.23 14.02 0.63
CA ARG A 93 -21.32 13.70 1.56
C ARG A 93 -21.34 14.70 2.72
N ASP A 94 -20.21 14.99 3.35
CA ASP A 94 -20.15 15.92 4.47
C ASP A 94 -20.47 17.35 4.05
N ALA A 95 -19.91 17.80 2.92
CA ALA A 95 -20.20 19.11 2.34
C ALA A 95 -21.69 19.29 2.00
N VAL A 96 -22.31 18.28 1.36
CA VAL A 96 -23.73 18.31 1.01
C VAL A 96 -24.61 18.24 2.26
N THR A 97 -24.20 17.49 3.29
CA THR A 97 -24.91 17.45 4.57
C THR A 97 -24.95 18.84 5.21
N GLY A 98 -23.80 19.50 5.35
CA GLY A 98 -23.74 20.86 5.90
C GLY A 98 -24.53 21.88 5.06
N LEU A 99 -24.47 21.78 3.73
CA LEU A 99 -25.25 22.65 2.84
C LEU A 99 -26.76 22.42 3.00
N SER A 100 -27.19 21.18 3.17
CA SER A 100 -28.60 20.84 3.36
C SER A 100 -29.15 21.40 4.67
N GLU A 101 -28.38 21.34 5.75
CA GLU A 101 -28.77 21.91 7.05
C GLU A 101 -28.92 23.43 6.98
N GLN A 102 -27.94 24.10 6.37
CA GLN A 102 -27.99 25.56 6.17
C GLN A 102 -29.17 25.98 5.30
N LEU A 103 -29.42 25.24 4.20
CA LEU A 103 -30.51 25.54 3.28
C LEU A 103 -31.88 25.35 3.94
N ALA A 104 -32.06 24.28 4.72
CA ALA A 104 -33.29 24.05 5.47
C ALA A 104 -33.60 25.22 6.42
N ALA A 105 -32.62 25.64 7.23
CA ALA A 105 -32.78 26.77 8.14
C ALA A 105 -33.08 28.09 7.39
N THR A 106 -32.36 28.37 6.32
CA THR A 106 -32.52 29.60 5.53
C THR A 106 -33.87 29.64 4.81
N SER A 107 -34.33 28.51 4.27
CA SER A 107 -35.64 28.41 3.61
C SER A 107 -36.79 28.64 4.59
N LEU A 108 -36.66 28.14 5.83
CA LEU A 108 -37.65 28.32 6.88
C LEU A 108 -37.71 29.79 7.32
N MET A 109 -36.55 30.43 7.50
CA MET A 109 -36.47 31.86 7.79
C MET A 109 -37.08 32.71 6.67
N ALA A 110 -36.79 32.39 5.42
CA ALA A 110 -37.37 33.08 4.26
C ALA A 110 -38.91 32.93 4.22
N PHE A 111 -39.43 31.75 4.56
CA PHE A 111 -40.88 31.50 4.64
C PHE A 111 -41.54 32.33 5.74
N GLN A 112 -40.94 32.35 6.94
CA GLN A 112 -41.44 33.15 8.06
C GLN A 112 -41.43 34.65 7.74
N ASN A 113 -40.33 35.15 7.16
CA ASN A 113 -40.22 36.54 6.74
C ASN A 113 -41.29 36.90 5.70
N ARG A 114 -41.57 35.99 4.76
CA ARG A 114 -42.61 36.21 3.75
C ARG A 114 -44.00 36.29 4.36
N LEU A 115 -44.35 35.40 5.28
CA LEU A 115 -45.65 35.43 5.98
C LEU A 115 -45.85 36.75 6.73
N ALA A 116 -44.81 37.23 7.42
CA ALA A 116 -44.84 38.50 8.13
C ALA A 116 -45.04 39.69 7.16
N LEU A 117 -44.30 39.71 6.04
CA LEU A 117 -44.44 40.74 5.01
C LEU A 117 -45.81 40.71 4.32
N ASP A 118 -46.37 39.52 4.07
CA ASP A 118 -47.71 39.36 3.50
C ASP A 118 -48.79 39.89 4.46
N MET A 119 -48.62 39.69 5.78
CA MET A 119 -49.52 40.24 6.78
C MET A 119 -49.43 41.78 6.86
N LEU A 120 -48.22 42.34 6.79
CA LEU A 120 -48.01 43.80 6.76
C LEU A 120 -48.54 44.44 5.47
N LEU A 121 -48.48 43.72 4.35
CA LEU A 121 -48.94 44.18 3.04
C LEU A 121 -50.35 43.69 2.70
N ALA A 122 -51.13 43.21 3.69
CA ALA A 122 -52.46 42.66 3.46
C ALA A 122 -53.38 43.64 2.73
N GLU A 123 -53.33 44.94 3.06
CA GLU A 123 -54.09 46.00 2.38
C GLU A 123 -53.68 46.22 0.92
N LYS A 124 -52.46 45.84 0.56
CA LYS A 124 -51.89 45.96 -0.80
C LYS A 124 -51.95 44.64 -1.57
N GLY A 125 -52.60 43.59 -1.03
CA GLY A 125 -52.68 42.26 -1.63
C GLY A 125 -51.44 41.37 -1.39
N GLY A 126 -50.60 41.71 -0.41
CA GLY A 126 -49.39 40.95 -0.05
C GLY A 126 -48.16 41.29 -0.89
N VAL A 127 -47.06 40.59 -0.62
CA VAL A 127 -45.78 40.69 -1.33
C VAL A 127 -45.97 40.42 -2.82
N CYS A 128 -46.77 39.40 -3.17
CA CYS A 128 -46.91 38.99 -4.57
C CYS A 128 -47.68 40.00 -5.44
N ALA A 129 -48.65 40.71 -4.87
CA ALA A 129 -49.37 41.77 -5.57
C ALA A 129 -48.47 42.98 -5.89
N MET A 130 -47.48 43.26 -5.02
CA MET A 130 -46.49 44.32 -5.25
C MET A 130 -45.48 43.97 -6.34
N PHE A 131 -44.98 42.72 -6.37
CA PHE A 131 -43.96 42.29 -7.34
C PHE A 131 -44.56 41.74 -8.65
N GLY A 132 -45.88 41.47 -8.68
CA GLY A 132 -46.60 40.98 -9.86
C GLY A 132 -45.92 39.74 -10.47
N ASN A 133 -45.59 39.84 -11.76
CA ASN A 133 -44.99 38.73 -12.53
C ASN A 133 -43.57 38.36 -12.09
N GLN A 134 -42.90 39.18 -11.26
CA GLN A 134 -41.55 38.88 -10.74
C GLN A 134 -41.59 38.15 -9.38
N CYS A 135 -42.78 37.92 -8.83
CA CYS A 135 -42.95 37.27 -7.54
C CYS A 135 -42.67 35.76 -7.59
N CYS A 136 -41.69 35.30 -6.81
CA CYS A 136 -41.49 33.86 -6.56
C CYS A 136 -42.50 33.39 -5.50
N THR A 137 -43.45 32.54 -5.84
CA THR A 137 -44.47 32.01 -4.90
C THR A 137 -44.03 30.75 -4.17
N PHE A 138 -43.10 29.98 -4.73
CA PHE A 138 -42.68 28.70 -4.17
C PHE A 138 -41.30 28.79 -3.54
N ILE A 139 -41.22 28.55 -2.22
CA ILE A 139 -39.97 28.26 -1.53
C ILE A 139 -39.79 26.75 -1.58
N LEU A 140 -38.83 26.27 -2.36
CA LEU A 140 -38.61 24.84 -2.52
C LEU A 140 -38.14 24.24 -1.19
N ASN A 141 -38.89 23.25 -0.70
CA ASN A 141 -38.50 22.43 0.45
C ASN A 141 -37.81 21.14 -0.04
N ASN A 142 -36.68 21.28 -0.74
CA ASN A 142 -35.91 20.15 -1.26
C ASN A 142 -35.15 19.36 -0.16
N THR A 143 -35.22 19.84 1.07
CA THR A 143 -34.62 19.30 2.30
C THR A 143 -35.61 18.47 3.13
N ALA A 144 -36.86 18.33 2.69
CA ALA A 144 -37.82 17.40 3.27
C ALA A 144 -37.32 15.93 3.17
N PRO A 145 -37.86 14.97 3.95
CA PRO A 145 -37.43 13.57 3.93
C PRO A 145 -37.40 12.96 2.52
N ASP A 146 -38.41 13.27 1.69
CA ASP A 146 -38.52 12.86 0.29
C ASP A 146 -38.02 13.92 -0.71
N GLY A 147 -37.31 14.92 -0.22
CA GLY A 147 -36.76 16.01 -1.00
C GLY A 147 -35.64 15.56 -1.94
N SER A 148 -35.39 16.37 -2.98
CA SER A 148 -34.33 16.07 -3.95
C SER A 148 -32.94 16.00 -3.31
N VAL A 149 -32.66 16.83 -2.30
CA VAL A 149 -31.34 16.90 -1.63
C VAL A 149 -31.15 15.69 -0.71
N THR A 150 -32.17 15.29 0.04
CA THR A 150 -32.09 14.12 0.93
C THR A 150 -31.94 12.83 0.12
N LYS A 151 -32.65 12.70 -1.01
CA LYS A 151 -32.50 11.56 -1.92
C LYS A 151 -31.11 11.50 -2.54
N ALA A 152 -30.56 12.63 -2.98
CA ALA A 152 -29.18 12.70 -3.49
C ALA A 152 -28.16 12.31 -2.41
N LEU A 153 -28.36 12.78 -1.17
CA LEU A 153 -27.50 12.44 -0.04
C LEU A 153 -27.60 10.96 0.34
N ALA A 154 -28.79 10.36 0.28
CA ALA A 154 -28.97 8.93 0.46
C ALA A 154 -28.25 8.12 -0.63
N GLY A 155 -28.34 8.58 -1.89
CA GLY A 155 -27.60 8.00 -3.01
C GLY A 155 -26.08 8.07 -2.82
N LEU A 156 -25.55 9.21 -2.36
CA LEU A 156 -24.13 9.36 -2.04
C LEU A 156 -23.68 8.42 -0.92
N ARG A 157 -24.48 8.26 0.13
CA ARG A 157 -24.20 7.30 1.22
C ARG A 157 -24.19 5.87 0.72
N ALA A 158 -25.19 5.49 -0.07
CA ALA A 158 -25.26 4.16 -0.66
C ALA A 158 -24.04 3.89 -1.55
N LEU A 159 -23.68 4.84 -2.42
CA LEU A 159 -22.49 4.72 -3.27
C LEU A 159 -21.21 4.60 -2.44
N SER A 160 -21.04 5.41 -1.39
CA SER A 160 -19.87 5.33 -0.52
C SER A 160 -19.76 3.98 0.18
N ASN A 161 -20.89 3.41 0.62
CA ASN A 161 -20.90 2.09 1.25
C ASN A 161 -20.58 0.98 0.23
N LEU A 162 -21.19 1.02 -0.95
CA LEU A 162 -20.90 0.06 -2.03
C LEU A 162 -19.42 0.10 -2.42
N MET A 163 -18.84 1.29 -2.58
CA MET A 163 -17.42 1.40 -2.88
C MET A 163 -16.53 0.85 -1.77
N ALA A 164 -16.94 0.96 -0.51
CA ALA A 164 -16.21 0.40 0.62
C ALA A 164 -16.35 -1.13 0.70
N GLU A 165 -17.53 -1.67 0.39
CA GLU A 165 -17.81 -3.11 0.32
C GLU A 165 -17.09 -3.80 -0.86
N ASP A 166 -17.01 -3.13 -2.01
CA ASP A 166 -16.26 -3.59 -3.18
C ASP A 166 -14.73 -3.41 -3.02
N SER A 167 -14.30 -2.79 -1.91
CA SER A 167 -12.88 -2.61 -1.59
C SER A 167 -12.42 -3.66 -0.59
N GLY A 168 -11.15 -4.01 -0.69
CA GLY A 168 -10.54 -5.00 0.18
C GLY A 168 -9.86 -6.04 -0.68
N VAL A 169 -8.54 -5.95 -0.74
CA VAL A 169 -7.76 -7.05 -1.30
C VAL A 169 -7.68 -8.15 -0.25
N GLU A 170 -8.64 -9.06 -0.32
CA GLU A 170 -8.60 -10.35 0.36
C GLU A 170 -7.67 -11.27 -0.42
N SER A 171 -6.54 -11.62 0.18
CA SER A 171 -5.64 -12.61 -0.41
C SER A 171 -6.17 -14.01 -0.06
N PRO A 172 -6.62 -14.82 -1.05
CA PRO A 172 -7.30 -16.09 -0.79
C PRO A 172 -6.48 -17.07 0.07
N PHE A 173 -5.16 -16.97 -0.03
CA PHE A 173 -4.23 -17.75 0.79
C PHE A 173 -4.22 -17.29 2.25
N GLU A 174 -4.22 -15.97 2.51
CA GLU A 174 -4.22 -15.45 3.87
C GLU A 174 -5.55 -15.72 4.57
N ASP A 175 -6.68 -15.67 3.87
CA ASP A 175 -8.00 -15.97 4.44
C ASP A 175 -8.18 -17.45 4.76
N TRP A 176 -7.73 -18.34 3.86
CA TRP A 176 -7.66 -19.76 4.16
C TRP A 176 -6.73 -20.06 5.35
N PHE A 177 -5.56 -19.41 5.38
CA PHE A 177 -4.55 -19.63 6.42
C PHE A 177 -4.98 -19.07 7.78
N THR A 178 -5.61 -17.90 7.80
CA THR A 178 -6.24 -17.32 8.99
C THR A 178 -7.42 -18.16 9.45
N GLY A 179 -8.22 -18.73 8.54
CA GLY A 179 -9.28 -19.67 8.88
C GLY A 179 -8.77 -20.94 9.55
N MET A 180 -7.65 -21.50 9.06
CA MET A 180 -7.06 -22.73 9.63
C MET A 180 -6.28 -22.49 10.93
N PHE A 181 -5.49 -21.43 11.01
CA PHE A 181 -4.55 -21.20 12.12
C PHE A 181 -4.99 -20.10 13.09
N GLY A 182 -6.04 -19.34 12.76
CA GLY A 182 -6.62 -18.31 13.60
C GLY A 182 -5.58 -17.34 14.16
N LYS A 183 -5.56 -17.23 15.50
CA LYS A 183 -4.64 -16.35 16.24
C LYS A 183 -3.17 -16.77 16.14
N TRP A 184 -2.89 -18.01 15.73
CA TRP A 184 -1.52 -18.55 15.63
C TRP A 184 -0.88 -18.32 14.26
N LYS A 185 -1.55 -17.58 13.35
CA LYS A 185 -1.06 -17.35 11.98
C LYS A 185 0.38 -16.82 11.93
N ALA A 186 0.74 -15.89 12.81
CA ALA A 186 2.06 -15.25 12.80
C ALA A 186 3.17 -16.26 13.17
N PHE A 187 2.91 -17.13 14.14
CA PHE A 187 3.83 -18.20 14.51
C PHE A 187 3.97 -19.23 13.40
N MET A 188 2.86 -19.61 12.77
CA MET A 188 2.88 -20.60 11.69
C MET A 188 3.57 -20.08 10.42
N MET A 189 3.35 -18.81 10.05
CA MET A 189 4.09 -18.20 8.94
C MET A 189 5.59 -18.17 9.18
N SER A 190 6.02 -17.82 10.39
CA SER A 190 7.44 -17.86 10.77
C SER A 190 8.03 -19.29 10.66
N LEU A 191 7.27 -20.30 11.11
CA LEU A 191 7.68 -21.71 11.03
C LEU A 191 7.84 -22.19 9.57
N PHE A 192 6.86 -21.90 8.70
CA PHE A 192 6.93 -22.27 7.29
C PHE A 192 8.10 -21.60 6.57
N MET A 193 8.35 -20.32 6.84
CA MET A 193 9.51 -19.60 6.27
C MET A 193 10.83 -20.22 6.74
N SER A 194 10.93 -20.59 8.02
CA SER A 194 12.11 -21.28 8.55
C SER A 194 12.36 -22.63 7.88
N ILE A 195 11.30 -23.45 7.73
CA ILE A 195 11.38 -24.76 7.06
C ILE A 195 11.74 -24.60 5.58
N ALA A 196 11.16 -23.61 4.89
CA ALA A 196 11.44 -23.34 3.48
C ALA A 196 12.90 -22.92 3.24
N VAL A 197 13.45 -22.07 4.12
CA VAL A 197 14.87 -21.69 4.05
C VAL A 197 15.76 -22.89 4.33
N PHE A 198 15.45 -23.69 5.35
CA PHE A 198 16.24 -24.87 5.70
C PHE A 198 16.24 -25.92 4.58
N SER A 199 15.08 -26.18 3.98
CA SER A 199 14.97 -27.10 2.85
C SER A 199 15.70 -26.58 1.61
N ALA A 200 15.63 -25.28 1.31
CA ALA A 200 16.39 -24.68 0.22
C ALA A 200 17.91 -24.83 0.41
N ILE A 201 18.41 -24.66 1.64
CA ILE A 201 19.83 -24.89 1.99
C ILE A 201 20.20 -26.36 1.79
N LEU A 202 19.38 -27.29 2.28
CA LEU A 202 19.62 -28.72 2.14
C LEU A 202 19.60 -29.17 0.68
N ILE A 203 18.66 -28.67 -0.13
CA ILE A 203 18.57 -28.98 -1.56
C ILE A 203 19.80 -28.42 -2.27
N THR A 204 20.18 -27.17 -2.02
CA THR A 204 21.34 -26.53 -2.67
C THR A 204 22.66 -27.22 -2.28
N CYS A 205 22.83 -27.53 -0.99
CA CYS A 205 24.02 -28.21 -0.49
C CYS A 205 24.05 -29.69 -0.96
N GLY A 206 22.90 -30.34 -1.04
CA GLY A 206 22.78 -31.71 -1.53
C GLY A 206 23.03 -31.84 -3.04
N CYS A 207 22.40 -30.97 -3.85
CA CYS A 207 22.47 -31.04 -5.30
C CYS A 207 23.77 -30.49 -5.88
N CYS A 208 24.36 -29.46 -5.26
CA CYS A 208 25.61 -28.86 -5.72
C CYS A 208 26.82 -29.30 -4.89
N GLY A 209 26.68 -29.40 -3.57
CA GLY A 209 27.80 -29.69 -2.66
C GLY A 209 28.33 -31.12 -2.80
N ILE A 210 27.45 -32.13 -2.83
CA ILE A 210 27.85 -33.54 -2.92
C ILE A 210 28.62 -33.87 -4.23
N PRO A 211 28.12 -33.51 -5.44
CA PRO A 211 28.87 -33.79 -6.67
C PRO A 211 30.15 -32.96 -6.80
N CYS A 212 30.15 -31.69 -6.34
CA CYS A 212 31.37 -30.87 -6.36
C CYS A 212 32.45 -31.42 -5.42
N MET A 213 32.10 -31.83 -4.20
CA MET A 213 33.05 -32.43 -3.25
C MET A 213 33.62 -33.75 -3.79
N ARG A 214 32.79 -34.61 -4.38
CA ARG A 214 33.27 -35.85 -5.02
C ARG A 214 34.22 -35.54 -6.18
N ALA A 215 33.90 -34.58 -7.03
CA ALA A 215 34.77 -34.19 -8.14
C ALA A 215 36.12 -33.65 -7.67
N LEU A 216 36.15 -32.87 -6.58
CA LEU A 216 37.40 -32.35 -6.02
C LEU A 216 38.25 -33.44 -5.36
N ILE A 217 37.65 -34.35 -4.58
CA ILE A 217 38.39 -35.46 -3.94
C ILE A 217 39.02 -36.37 -5.00
N VAL A 218 38.28 -36.74 -6.05
CA VAL A 218 38.80 -37.57 -7.15
C VAL A 218 39.95 -36.86 -7.87
N ARG A 219 39.84 -35.54 -8.09
CA ARG A 219 40.94 -34.75 -8.68
C ARG A 219 42.19 -34.70 -7.80
N LEU A 220 42.04 -34.63 -6.47
CA LEU A 220 43.17 -34.65 -5.54
C LEU A 220 43.86 -36.01 -5.49
N ILE A 221 43.08 -37.10 -5.45
CA ILE A 221 43.62 -38.48 -5.49
C ILE A 221 44.38 -38.71 -6.80
N ASN A 222 43.80 -38.35 -7.94
CA ASN A 222 44.46 -38.51 -9.24
C ASN A 222 45.77 -37.70 -9.33
N ARG A 223 45.81 -36.49 -8.77
CA ARG A 223 47.05 -35.68 -8.72
C ARG A 223 48.13 -36.29 -7.83
N ALA A 224 47.73 -36.88 -6.69
CA ALA A 224 48.69 -37.54 -5.80
C ALA A 224 49.29 -38.79 -6.46
N LEU A 225 48.45 -39.61 -7.10
CA LEU A 225 48.91 -40.82 -7.82
C LEU A 225 49.79 -40.48 -9.02
N SER A 226 49.45 -39.44 -9.80
CA SER A 226 50.30 -39.01 -10.91
C SER A 226 51.66 -38.47 -10.46
N ALA A 227 51.69 -37.74 -9.33
CA ALA A 227 52.94 -37.24 -8.77
C ALA A 227 53.85 -38.38 -8.29
N GLU A 228 53.28 -39.40 -7.65
CA GLU A 228 54.03 -40.59 -7.23
C GLU A 228 54.53 -41.39 -8.44
N SER A 229 53.71 -41.56 -9.48
CA SER A 229 54.08 -42.26 -10.72
C SER A 229 55.24 -41.57 -11.45
N ASP A 230 55.19 -40.24 -11.58
CA ASP A 230 56.27 -39.47 -12.25
C ASP A 230 57.57 -39.55 -11.44
N GLN A 231 57.49 -39.50 -10.12
CA GLN A 231 58.65 -39.58 -9.23
C GLN A 231 59.30 -40.98 -9.25
N ASN A 232 58.48 -42.03 -9.29
CA ASN A 232 58.95 -43.42 -9.43
C ASN A 232 59.59 -43.67 -10.81
N LEU A 233 59.01 -43.11 -11.88
CA LEU A 233 59.55 -43.24 -13.24
C LEU A 233 60.91 -42.53 -13.38
N GLN A 234 61.06 -41.33 -12.79
CA GLN A 234 62.34 -40.60 -12.78
C GLN A 234 63.42 -41.37 -12.01
N MET A 235 63.06 -41.98 -10.87
CA MET A 235 64.00 -42.79 -10.08
C MET A 235 64.46 -44.04 -10.85
N LEU A 236 63.54 -44.72 -11.54
CA LEU A 236 63.86 -45.90 -12.36
C LEU A 236 64.77 -45.55 -13.54
N LEU A 237 64.53 -44.43 -14.23
CA LEU A 237 65.38 -43.99 -15.34
C LEU A 237 66.81 -43.67 -14.90
N LEU A 238 66.99 -43.02 -13.75
CA LEU A 238 68.32 -42.74 -13.19
C LEU A 238 69.06 -44.03 -12.83
N SER A 239 68.39 -45.00 -12.20
CA SER A 239 69.02 -46.29 -11.89
C SER A 239 69.40 -47.10 -13.14
N ALA A 240 68.63 -46.99 -14.23
CA ALA A 240 68.93 -47.65 -15.49
C ALA A 240 70.09 -46.96 -16.24
N GLU A 241 70.19 -45.64 -16.16
CA GLU A 241 71.30 -44.87 -16.75
C GLU A 241 72.60 -45.08 -15.97
N GLU A 242 72.54 -45.19 -14.64
CA GLU A 242 73.69 -45.54 -13.78
C GLU A 242 74.25 -46.92 -14.11
N GLN A 243 73.40 -47.95 -14.23
CA GLN A 243 73.82 -49.29 -14.64
C GLN A 243 74.45 -49.31 -16.04
N ARG A 244 73.89 -48.55 -16.98
CA ARG A 244 74.43 -48.46 -18.34
C ARG A 244 75.83 -47.85 -18.37
N LEU A 245 76.07 -46.87 -17.50
CA LEU A 245 77.36 -46.19 -17.40
C LEU A 245 78.40 -47.07 -16.69
N GLU A 246 77.99 -47.88 -15.71
CA GLU A 246 78.85 -48.93 -15.12
C GLU A 246 79.24 -49.99 -16.17
N ASP A 247 78.28 -50.49 -16.94
CA ASP A 247 78.52 -51.47 -18.02
C ASP A 247 79.44 -50.91 -19.13
N ASP A 248 79.26 -49.65 -19.51
CA ASP A 248 80.12 -48.98 -20.51
C ASP A 248 81.56 -48.77 -19.97
N VAL A 249 81.72 -48.46 -18.68
CA VAL A 249 83.04 -48.30 -18.05
C VAL A 249 83.75 -49.65 -17.89
N GLU A 250 83.03 -50.71 -17.53
CA GLU A 250 83.59 -52.06 -17.38
C GLU A 250 84.05 -52.63 -18.73
N ASN A 251 83.28 -52.39 -19.81
CA ASN A 251 83.68 -52.79 -21.18
C ASN A 251 84.91 -52.03 -21.72
N VAL A 252 85.20 -50.82 -21.24
CA VAL A 252 86.40 -50.05 -21.64
C VAL A 252 87.67 -50.56 -20.94
N TYR A 253 87.54 -51.16 -19.74
CA TYR A 253 88.68 -51.70 -19.00
C TYR A 253 89.08 -53.14 -19.42
N GLU A 254 88.21 -53.86 -20.12
CA GLU A 254 88.50 -55.20 -20.67
C GLU A 254 89.11 -55.19 -22.09
N MET A 255 89.43 -54.02 -22.66
CA MET A 255 90.06 -53.87 -23.98
C MET A 255 91.54 -53.44 -23.87
#